data_AF-A0A363CYJ8-F1
#
_entry.id   AF-A0A363CYJ8-F1
#
_cell.length_a   1.000
_cell.length_b   1.000
_cell.length_c   1.000
_cell.angle_alpha   90.00
_cell.angle_beta   90.00
_cell.angle_gamma   90.00
#
_symmetry.space_group_name_H-M   'P 1'
#
loop_
_entity.id
_entity.type
_entity.pdbx_description
1 polymer ?
#
loop_
_entity_poly.entity_id
_entity_poly.type
_entity_poly.pdbx_seq_one_letter_code
_entity_poly.pdbx_strand_id
1 'polypeptide(L)'
;MGYADKLKQNSSKIQTDEKVLEEKVIKKKILGRPVKAKNEVRNTAIPIALNQLEKKWIENQASIMSKEIGLKITTSAWMRMTLLKNMNSESDYL
;
A
#
# COMPACT_ATOMS: atom_id res chain seq x y z
N MET A 1 13.30 71.54 -4.55
CA MET A 1 12.60 70.33 -5.02
C MET A 1 11.47 70.03 -4.05
N GLY A 2 10.22 70.14 -4.50
CA GLY A 2 9.05 70.03 -3.64
C GLY A 2 8.76 68.58 -3.21
N TYR A 3 7.88 68.40 -2.22
CA TYR A 3 7.45 67.07 -1.78
C TYR A 3 6.82 66.26 -2.92
N ALA A 4 6.06 66.92 -3.81
CA ALA A 4 5.47 66.31 -5.00
C ALA A 4 6.53 65.80 -6.00
N ASP A 5 7.66 66.49 -6.15
CA ASP A 5 8.75 66.06 -7.03
C ASP A 5 9.45 64.79 -6.51
N LYS A 6 9.55 64.65 -5.17
CA LYS A 6 10.11 63.45 -4.52
C LYS A 6 9.22 62.22 -4.71
N LEU A 7 7.89 62.38 -4.75
CA LEU A 7 6.96 61.27 -4.97
C LEU A 7 7.02 60.75 -6.41
N LYS A 8 7.11 61.65 -7.41
CA LYS A 8 7.22 61.25 -8.83
C LYS A 8 8.51 60.51 -9.16
N GLN A 9 9.62 60.82 -8.49
CA GLN A 9 10.88 60.08 -8.65
C GLN A 9 10.80 58.65 -8.08
N ASN A 10 9.96 58.43 -7.07
CA ASN A 10 9.78 57.11 -6.45
C ASN A 10 8.76 56.23 -7.18
N SER A 11 7.76 56.81 -7.86
CA SER A 11 6.79 56.04 -8.66
C SER A 11 7.42 55.34 -9.86
N SER A 12 8.46 55.93 -10.47
CA SER A 12 9.23 55.32 -11.55
C SER A 12 10.11 54.12 -11.11
N LYS A 13 10.26 53.90 -9.80
CA LYS A 13 11.01 52.76 -9.22
C LYS A 13 10.11 51.60 -8.82
N ILE A 14 8.80 51.81 -8.80
CA ILE A 14 7.80 50.84 -8.37
C ILE A 14 7.18 50.26 -9.65
N GLN A 15 7.81 49.20 -10.17
CA GLN A 15 7.16 48.33 -11.16
C GLN A 15 6.18 47.43 -10.41
N THR A 16 4.93 47.87 -10.27
CA THR A 16 3.83 46.98 -9.89
C THR A 16 3.30 46.31 -11.15
N ASP A 17 3.83 45.13 -11.45
CA ASP A 17 3.21 44.20 -12.40
C ASP A 17 1.95 43.61 -11.76
N GLU A 18 0.90 44.42 -11.61
CA GLU A 18 -0.44 43.91 -11.27
C GLU A 18 -1.05 43.26 -12.51
N LYS A 19 -0.58 42.04 -12.82
CA LYS A 19 -1.27 41.10 -13.70
C LYS A 19 -2.27 40.30 -12.85
N VAL A 20 -3.36 40.96 -12.44
CA VAL A 20 -4.36 40.40 -11.51
C VAL A 20 -5.24 39.31 -12.14
N LEU A 21 -5.26 39.14 -13.47
CA LEU A 21 -6.05 38.09 -14.12
C LEU A 21 -5.33 37.54 -15.35
N GLU A 22 -4.79 36.34 -15.23
CA GLU A 22 -4.91 35.20 -16.16
C GLU A 22 -3.73 34.23 -16.03
N GLU A 23 -3.86 33.27 -15.12
CA GLU A 23 -3.35 31.92 -15.36
C GLU A 23 -4.50 30.95 -15.08
N LYS A 24 -5.07 30.37 -16.14
CA LYS A 24 -5.71 29.06 -16.03
C LYS A 24 -4.60 28.08 -15.66
N VAL A 25 -4.33 27.97 -14.36
CA VAL A 25 -3.55 26.87 -13.82
C VAL A 25 -4.37 25.63 -14.13
N ILE A 26 -4.04 24.97 -15.23
CA ILE A 26 -4.44 23.59 -15.49
C ILE A 26 -3.87 22.85 -14.28
N LYS A 27 -4.74 22.54 -13.31
CA LYS A 27 -4.38 21.71 -12.16
C LYS A 27 -3.88 20.40 -12.75
N LYS A 28 -2.56 20.27 -12.94
CA LYS A 28 -1.92 18.98 -13.17
C LYS A 28 -2.50 18.07 -12.09
N LYS A 29 -3.23 17.03 -12.49
CA LYS A 29 -3.78 16.05 -11.55
C LYS A 29 -2.67 15.75 -10.57
N ILE A 30 -2.91 16.05 -9.30
CA ILE A 30 -1.94 15.86 -8.23
C ILE A 30 -1.44 14.43 -8.42
N LEU A 31 -0.16 14.29 -8.74
CA LEU A 31 0.57 13.02 -8.67
C LEU A 31 0.63 12.68 -7.17
N GLY A 32 -0.52 12.34 -6.61
CA GLY A 32 -0.67 11.96 -5.23
C GLY A 32 -0.05 10.58 -5.01
N ARG A 33 0.00 10.17 -3.75
CA ARG A 33 0.43 8.81 -3.39
C ARG A 33 -0.37 7.80 -4.23
N PRO A 34 0.30 6.80 -4.85
CA PRO A 34 -0.40 5.76 -5.59
C PRO A 34 -1.46 5.11 -4.68
N VAL A 35 -2.63 4.83 -5.27
CA VAL A 35 -3.73 4.14 -4.59
C VAL A 35 -3.20 2.81 -4.07
N LYS A 36 -3.35 2.57 -2.76
CA LYS A 36 -2.93 1.30 -2.16
C LYS A 36 -3.67 0.16 -2.85
N ALA A 37 -2.96 -0.93 -3.14
CA ALA A 37 -3.56 -2.12 -3.72
C ALA A 37 -4.75 -2.59 -2.86
N LYS A 38 -5.87 -2.95 -3.50
CA LYS A 38 -7.08 -3.43 -2.80
C LYS A 38 -6.78 -4.67 -1.96
N ASN A 39 -5.92 -5.56 -2.46
CA ASN A 39 -5.46 -6.75 -1.75
C ASN A 39 -4.04 -6.52 -1.23
N GLU A 40 -3.92 -5.81 -0.11
CA GLU A 40 -2.66 -5.69 0.62
C GLU A 40 -2.41 -7.03 1.35
N VAL A 41 -1.48 -7.85 0.83
CA VAL A 41 -1.05 -9.08 1.50
C VAL A 41 -0.32 -8.68 2.79
N ARG A 42 -0.99 -8.80 3.93
CA ARG A 42 -0.40 -8.55 5.23
C ARG A 42 0.19 -9.86 5.76
N ASN A 43 1.51 -9.85 6.00
CA ASN A 43 2.18 -10.95 6.67
C ASN A 43 1.78 -10.95 8.14
N THR A 44 0.80 -11.77 8.51
CA THR A 44 0.40 -11.98 9.91
C THR A 44 1.08 -13.21 10.46
N ALA A 45 1.94 -13.04 11.47
CA ALA A 45 2.49 -14.15 12.24
C ALA A 45 1.46 -14.55 13.32
N ILE A 46 0.93 -15.77 13.23
CA ILE A 46 0.00 -16.32 14.21
C ILE A 46 0.78 -17.35 15.05
N PRO A 47 1.09 -17.08 16.34
CA PRO A 47 1.72 -18.07 17.20
C PRO A 47 0.73 -19.18 17.53
N ILE A 48 1.15 -20.43 17.35
CA ILE A 48 0.35 -21.62 17.66
C ILE A 48 1.17 -22.50 18.60
N ALA A 49 0.62 -22.79 19.77
CA ALA A 49 1.18 -23.78 20.68
C ALA A 49 0.64 -25.17 20.31
N LEU A 50 1.53 -26.15 20.19
CA LEU A 50 1.19 -27.54 19.89
C LEU A 50 1.84 -28.44 20.94
N ASN A 51 1.13 -29.47 21.37
CA ASN A 51 1.73 -30.57 22.11
C ASN A 51 2.62 -31.41 21.18
N GLN A 52 3.55 -32.17 21.75
CA GLN A 52 4.51 -33.00 21.02
C GLN A 52 3.83 -34.05 20.11
N LEU A 53 2.73 -34.64 20.58
CA LEU A 53 1.97 -35.62 19.78
C LEU A 53 1.30 -34.97 18.57
N GLU A 54 0.67 -33.81 18.77
CA GLU A 54 0.03 -33.04 17.71
C GLU A 54 1.05 -32.60 16.66
N LYS A 55 2.19 -32.07 17.11
CA LYS A 55 3.29 -31.68 16.24
C LYS A 55 3.77 -32.85 15.37
N LYS A 56 4.04 -34.01 15.99
CA LYS A 56 4.50 -35.21 15.26
C LYS A 56 3.46 -35.70 14.27
N TRP A 57 2.18 -35.64 14.63
CA TRP A 57 1.10 -36.01 13.72
C TRP A 57 1.05 -35.09 12.50
N ILE A 58 1.12 -33.76 12.69
CA ILE A 58 1.14 -32.77 11.60
C ILE A 58 2.37 -32.96 10.70
N GLU A 59 3.56 -33.19 11.27
CA GLU A 59 4.79 -33.46 10.52
C GLU A 59 4.66 -34.70 9.63
N ASN A 60 4.03 -35.76 10.15
CA ASN A 60 3.77 -36.97 9.38
C ASN A 60 2.79 -36.70 8.23
N GLN A 61 1.72 -35.95 8.46
CA GLN A 61 0.76 -35.60 7.39
C GLN A 61 1.43 -34.79 6.29
N ALA A 62 2.22 -33.79 6.64
CA ALA A 62 2.98 -32.99 5.67
C ALA A 62 3.98 -33.85 4.87
N SER A 63 4.64 -34.81 5.53
CA SER A 63 5.58 -35.74 4.89
C SER A 63 4.89 -36.70 3.91
N ILE A 64 3.73 -37.24 4.28
CA ILE A 64 2.93 -38.11 3.40
C ILE A 64 2.50 -37.34 2.15
N MET A 65 1.89 -36.17 2.33
CA MET A 65 1.46 -35.34 1.21
C MET A 65 2.64 -34.88 0.34
N SER A 66 3.79 -34.60 0.95
CA SER A 66 5.02 -34.24 0.23
C SER A 66 5.49 -35.36 -0.70
N LYS A 67 5.37 -36.63 -0.28
CA LYS A 67 5.69 -37.79 -1.12
C LYS A 67 4.68 -37.97 -2.25
N GLU A 68 3.40 -37.77 -1.98
CA GLU A 68 2.32 -37.91 -2.98
C GLU A 68 2.46 -36.88 -4.10
N ILE A 69 2.77 -35.62 -3.77
CA ILE A 69 2.89 -34.53 -4.74
C ILE A 69 4.29 -34.48 -5.39
N GLY A 70 5.29 -35.14 -4.79
CA GLY A 70 6.67 -35.10 -5.26
C GLY A 70 7.38 -33.76 -5.01
N LEU A 71 6.82 -32.92 -4.13
CA LEU A 71 7.37 -31.61 -3.74
C LEU A 71 7.50 -31.53 -2.22
N LYS A 72 8.53 -30.83 -1.73
CA LYS A 72 8.74 -30.64 -0.29
C LYS A 72 7.67 -29.71 0.30
N ILE A 73 6.74 -30.28 1.06
CA ILE A 73 5.68 -29.51 1.75
C ILE A 73 6.13 -29.26 3.19
N THR A 74 6.15 -28.00 3.62
CA THR A 74 6.42 -27.64 5.02
C THR A 74 5.18 -27.86 5.88
N THR A 75 5.36 -28.11 7.16
CA THR A 75 4.26 -28.22 8.14
C THR A 75 3.34 -27.00 8.11
N SER A 76 3.93 -25.79 8.06
CA SER A 76 3.17 -24.54 7.99
C SER A 76 2.36 -24.40 6.69
N ALA A 77 2.88 -24.89 5.56
CA ALA A 77 2.14 -24.90 4.31
C ALA A 77 0.97 -25.87 4.38
N TRP A 78 1.21 -27.09 4.89
CA TRP A 78 0.16 -28.09 5.08
C TRP A 78 -0.96 -27.58 5.99
N MET A 79 -0.62 -26.94 7.12
CA MET A 79 -1.61 -26.34 8.03
C MET A 79 -2.48 -25.29 7.33
N ARG A 80 -1.87 -24.39 6.53
CA ARG A 80 -2.64 -23.38 5.77
C ARG A 80 -3.55 -24.02 4.72
N MET A 81 -3.05 -25.01 4.00
CA MET A 81 -3.85 -25.72 2.98
C MET A 81 -5.06 -26.40 3.60
N THR A 82 -4.88 -27.06 4.74
CA THR A 82 -5.98 -27.74 5.44
C THR A 82 -7.00 -26.75 5.98
N LEU A 83 -6.56 -25.67 6.61
CA LEU A 83 -7.47 -24.65 7.18
C LEU A 83 -8.25 -23.88 6.11
N LEU A 84 -7.64 -23.64 4.95
CA LEU A 84 -8.22 -22.84 3.88
C LEU A 84 -8.90 -23.68 2.79
N LYS A 85 -8.96 -25.00 2.95
CA LYS A 85 -9.51 -25.93 1.93
C LYS A 85 -10.92 -25.58 1.48
N ASN A 86 -11.75 -25.07 2.39
CA ASN A 86 -13.15 -24.74 2.15
C ASN A 86 -13.39 -23.23 2.05
N MET A 87 -12.32 -22.43 1.92
CA MET A 87 -12.49 -21.00 1.71
C MET A 87 -13.01 -20.77 0.29
N ASN A 88 -14.20 -20.18 0.16
CA ASN A 88 -14.80 -19.88 -1.14
C ASN A 88 -13.87 -18.95 -1.95
N SER A 89 -13.63 -19.30 -3.21
CA SER A 89 -12.74 -18.56 -4.10
C SER A 89 -13.39 -17.25 -4.56
N GLU A 90 -13.12 -16.15 -3.86
CA GLU A 90 -13.37 -14.73 -4.20
C GLU A 90 -14.78 -14.30 -4.69
N SER A 91 -15.74 -15.20 -4.94
CA SER A 91 -17.08 -14.86 -5.45
C SER A 91 -18.00 -14.25 -4.39
N ASP A 92 -17.69 -14.44 -3.11
CA ASP A 92 -18.60 -14.12 -2.00
C ASP A 92 -18.15 -12.89 -1.19
N TYR A 93 -17.05 -12.24 -1.58
CA TYR A 93 -16.44 -11.11 -0.85
C TYR A 93 -16.24 -9.85 -1.72
N LEU A 94 -16.79 -9.84 -2.94
CA LEU A 94 -16.90 -8.68 -3.85
C LEU A 94 -18.31 -8.10 -3.82
#